data_AF-A0A8H3UNT4-F1
#
_entry.id   AF-A0A8H3UNT4-F1
#
_cell.length_a   1.000
_cell.length_b   1.000
_cell.length_c   1.000
_cell.angle_alpha   90.00
_cell.angle_beta   90.00
_cell.angle_gamma   90.00
#
_symmetry.space_group_name_H-M   'P 1'
#
loop_
_entity.id
_entity.type
_entity.pdbx_description
1 polymer ?
#
loop_
_entity_poly.entity_id
_entity_poly.type
_entity_poly.pdbx_seq_one_letter_code
_entity_poly.pdbx_strand_id
1 'polypeptide(L)'
;MHYSSALFLVVGAGKVLAQAGGCSPLHFIYARAPTEQGYGAVGASIFSNVAKLIPGITGYPVSYPASSGGNQCASEDTGVSDMLKQIANKAIECPRQKFVLGGYSQGGIIAVRTINKMPVDLLPKIIAVTLVGSPECPASVKGRCKSFCNAGDAICSTGRAYTSACDGSRGAAKGFPRTSSPAKTEHKPTRREMAGMDTRSVEVGGNAEVAGFDLKSICDGPEPAEKGHKVLKDPHTAYSEDGYYVYAAACYIQKMFSGRR
;
A
#
# COMPACT_ATOMS: atom_id res chain seq x y z
N MET A 1 63.34 21.85 26.93
CA MET A 1 62.02 22.29 26.42
C MET A 1 61.78 21.64 25.07
N HIS A 2 60.96 20.60 24.99
CA HIS A 2 60.34 20.15 23.73
C HIS A 2 59.00 19.48 24.11
N TYR A 3 57.89 20.18 23.90
CA TYR A 3 56.54 19.62 23.98
C TYR A 3 56.14 19.19 22.57
N SER A 4 55.89 17.90 22.38
CA SER A 4 55.34 17.36 21.13
C SER A 4 53.84 17.20 21.31
N SER A 5 53.05 18.11 20.72
CA SER A 5 51.59 18.05 20.71
C SER A 5 51.13 17.22 19.52
N ALA A 6 50.58 16.03 19.77
CA ALA A 6 49.88 15.24 18.76
C ALA A 6 48.40 15.67 18.72
N LEU A 7 47.96 16.18 17.57
CA LEU A 7 46.58 16.53 17.27
C LEU A 7 45.80 15.24 16.92
N PHE A 8 44.88 14.83 17.78
CA PHE A 8 43.96 13.73 17.48
C PHE A 8 42.77 14.24 16.64
N LEU A 9 42.72 13.83 15.37
CA LEU A 9 41.54 13.94 14.51
C LEU A 9 40.51 12.90 14.95
N VAL A 10 39.45 13.33 15.63
CA VAL A 10 38.27 12.51 15.89
C VAL A 10 37.44 12.48 14.60
N VAL A 11 37.61 11.44 13.80
CA VAL A 11 36.67 11.11 12.72
C VAL A 11 35.40 10.60 13.39
N GLY A 12 34.39 11.46 13.49
CA GLY A 12 33.06 11.08 13.92
C GLY A 12 32.47 10.10 12.91
N ALA A 13 32.56 8.81 13.17
CA ALA A 13 31.76 7.80 12.51
C ALA A 13 30.29 8.11 12.82
N GLY A 14 29.61 8.80 11.90
CA GLY A 14 28.17 8.97 11.94
C GLY A 14 27.55 7.57 12.02
N LYS A 15 27.05 7.20 13.19
CA LYS A 15 26.22 6.01 13.33
C LYS A 15 25.00 6.24 12.45
N VAL A 16 24.97 5.62 11.27
CA VAL A 16 23.68 5.25 10.67
C VAL A 16 23.04 4.34 11.71
N LEU A 17 22.15 4.90 12.52
CA LEU A 17 21.28 4.10 13.34
C LEU A 17 20.50 3.24 12.35
N ALA A 18 20.92 2.00 12.17
CA ALA A 18 20.02 0.97 11.69
C ALA A 18 18.76 1.11 12.55
N GLN A 19 17.65 1.52 11.94
CA GLN A 19 16.38 1.74 12.60
C GLN A 19 15.99 0.39 13.20
N ALA A 20 16.37 0.16 14.46
CA ALA A 20 16.06 -1.05 15.17
C ALA A 20 14.53 -1.12 15.30
N GLY A 21 13.92 -2.06 14.56
CA GLY A 21 12.50 -2.38 14.64
C GLY A 21 11.66 -1.83 13.50
N GLY A 22 11.66 -2.47 12.33
CA GLY A 22 10.55 -2.51 11.36
C GLY A 22 9.93 -1.20 10.85
N CYS A 23 10.48 -0.03 11.22
CA CYS A 23 10.04 1.28 10.79
C CYS A 23 10.75 1.70 9.52
N SER A 24 10.08 2.53 8.74
CA SER A 24 10.53 3.01 7.44
C SER A 24 10.12 4.47 7.24
N PRO A 25 10.78 5.20 6.33
CA PRO A 25 10.32 6.52 5.94
C PRO A 25 8.88 6.51 5.39
N LEU A 26 8.49 5.42 4.72
CA LEU A 26 7.20 5.26 4.09
C LEU A 26 6.77 3.79 4.10
N HIS A 27 5.53 3.54 4.52
CA HIS A 27 4.91 2.22 4.54
C HIS A 27 3.76 2.15 3.56
N PHE A 28 3.90 1.27 2.57
CA PHE A 28 2.95 1.09 1.47
C PHE A 28 1.96 -0.02 1.80
N ILE A 29 0.67 0.31 1.97
CA ILE A 29 -0.38 -0.66 2.28
C ILE A 29 -1.33 -0.75 1.09
N TYR A 30 -1.56 -1.95 0.58
CA TYR A 30 -2.31 -2.10 -0.67
C TYR A 30 -3.23 -3.32 -0.67
N ALA A 31 -4.47 -3.11 -1.11
CA ALA A 31 -5.44 -4.18 -1.31
C ALA A 31 -5.53 -4.55 -2.79
N ARG A 32 -5.33 -5.83 -3.08
CA ARG A 32 -5.39 -6.42 -4.43
C ARG A 32 -6.84 -6.57 -4.95
N ALA A 33 -7.03 -7.01 -6.19
CA ALA A 33 -8.34 -7.41 -6.72
C ALA A 33 -8.67 -8.88 -6.37
N PRO A 34 -9.90 -9.36 -6.64
CA PRO A 34 -10.27 -10.73 -6.33
C PRO A 34 -9.37 -11.77 -6.98
N THR A 35 -9.21 -12.94 -6.35
CA THR A 35 -8.40 -14.09 -6.81
C THR A 35 -6.88 -13.88 -6.87
N GLU A 36 -6.40 -12.64 -6.76
CA GLU A 36 -4.97 -12.35 -6.69
C GLU A 36 -4.36 -12.82 -5.36
N GLN A 37 -3.03 -12.86 -5.27
CA GLN A 37 -2.28 -13.15 -4.04
C GLN A 37 -1.32 -12.00 -3.70
N GLY A 38 -0.92 -11.88 -2.45
CA GLY A 38 0.01 -10.82 -2.02
C GLY A 38 -0.50 -9.42 -2.36
N TYR A 39 0.27 -8.67 -3.17
CA TYR A 39 -0.13 -7.34 -3.63
C TYR A 39 -1.02 -7.34 -4.88
N GLY A 40 -1.20 -8.49 -5.54
CA GLY A 40 -1.68 -8.55 -6.92
C GLY A 40 -0.67 -7.96 -7.91
N ALA A 41 -0.95 -8.09 -9.20
CA ALA A 41 -0.03 -7.63 -10.26
C ALA A 41 0.17 -6.11 -10.19
N VAL A 42 -0.92 -5.35 -10.16
CA VAL A 42 -0.89 -3.88 -10.11
C VAL A 42 -0.17 -3.37 -8.86
N GLY A 43 -0.52 -3.88 -7.68
CA GLY A 43 0.08 -3.44 -6.41
C GLY A 43 1.57 -3.78 -6.33
N ALA A 44 1.99 -4.95 -6.81
CA ALA A 44 3.38 -5.36 -6.81
C ALA A 44 4.23 -4.46 -7.72
N SER A 45 3.73 -4.12 -8.91
CA SER A 45 4.42 -3.22 -9.83
C SER A 45 4.53 -1.81 -9.25
N ILE A 46 3.49 -1.29 -8.59
CA ILE A 46 3.55 0.03 -7.94
C ILE A 46 4.59 0.01 -6.83
N PHE A 47 4.53 -0.98 -5.92
CA PHE A 47 5.48 -1.10 -4.81
C PHE A 47 6.92 -1.18 -5.30
N SER A 48 7.20 -1.99 -6.34
CA SER A 48 8.55 -2.11 -6.92
C SER A 48 9.06 -0.77 -7.45
N ASN A 49 8.23 -0.03 -8.17
CA ASN A 49 8.59 1.30 -8.69
C ASN A 49 8.82 2.32 -7.57
N VAL A 50 7.96 2.33 -6.54
CA VAL A 50 8.15 3.22 -5.38
C VAL A 50 9.43 2.87 -4.62
N ALA A 51 9.77 1.59 -4.47
CA ALA A 51 10.99 1.16 -3.79
C ALA A 51 12.27 1.61 -4.52
N LYS A 52 12.21 1.75 -5.86
CA LYS A 52 13.30 2.33 -6.66
C LYS A 52 13.41 3.85 -6.48
N LEU A 53 12.27 4.53 -6.34
CA LEU A 53 12.21 6.00 -6.19
C LEU A 53 12.51 6.47 -4.76
N ILE A 54 12.14 5.66 -3.77
CA ILE A 54 12.25 5.96 -2.34
C ILE A 54 12.95 4.78 -1.67
N PRO A 55 14.28 4.86 -1.44
CA PRO A 55 14.99 3.78 -0.77
C PRO A 55 14.50 3.54 0.66
N GLY A 56 14.43 2.28 1.06
CA GLY A 56 14.12 1.88 2.44
C GLY A 56 12.64 1.88 2.82
N ILE A 57 11.71 1.99 1.86
CA ILE A 57 10.29 1.77 2.16
C ILE A 57 10.04 0.35 2.65
N THR A 58 8.95 0.18 3.37
CA THR A 58 8.37 -1.13 3.65
C THR A 58 6.97 -1.20 3.05
N GLY A 59 6.40 -2.39 3.00
CA GLY A 59 5.03 -2.54 2.54
C GLY A 59 4.27 -3.63 3.26
N TYR A 60 2.96 -3.62 3.09
CA TYR A 60 2.04 -4.61 3.60
C TYR A 60 0.94 -4.91 2.57
N PRO A 61 0.89 -6.13 2.02
CA PRO A 61 -0.27 -6.57 1.26
C PRO A 61 -1.41 -6.84 2.24
N VAL A 62 -2.56 -6.19 2.04
CA VAL A 62 -3.71 -6.38 2.93
C VAL A 62 -4.11 -7.85 2.97
N SER A 63 -4.23 -8.38 4.19
CA SER A 63 -4.54 -9.77 4.47
C SER A 63 -6.05 -9.97 4.51
N TYR A 64 -6.61 -10.35 3.38
CA TYR A 64 -8.03 -10.61 3.24
C TYR A 64 -8.30 -11.65 2.14
N PRO A 65 -9.49 -12.28 2.09
CA PRO A 65 -9.75 -13.38 1.17
C PRO A 65 -9.71 -13.02 -0.33
N ALA A 66 -9.95 -11.75 -0.69
CA ALA A 66 -10.11 -11.31 -2.09
C ALA A 66 -11.18 -12.15 -2.84
N SER A 67 -12.34 -12.32 -2.21
CA SER A 67 -13.44 -13.11 -2.75
C SER A 67 -14.42 -12.25 -3.54
N SER A 68 -15.00 -12.80 -4.59
CA SER A 68 -16.09 -12.19 -5.37
C SER A 68 -17.44 -12.87 -5.10
N GLY A 69 -18.52 -12.39 -5.73
CA GLY A 69 -19.85 -12.99 -5.63
C GLY A 69 -20.46 -12.87 -4.23
N GLY A 70 -21.18 -13.90 -3.77
CA GLY A 70 -21.92 -13.87 -2.49
C GLY A 70 -21.07 -13.62 -1.24
N ASN A 71 -19.74 -13.82 -1.32
CA ASN A 71 -18.80 -13.60 -0.21
C ASN A 71 -18.04 -12.27 -0.31
N GLN A 72 -18.34 -11.44 -1.32
CA GLN A 72 -17.63 -10.19 -1.57
C GLN A 72 -17.65 -9.25 -0.36
N CYS A 73 -18.81 -8.98 0.22
CA CYS A 73 -18.91 -8.02 1.32
C CYS A 73 -18.15 -8.46 2.58
N ALA A 74 -18.20 -9.74 2.93
CA ALA A 74 -17.41 -10.28 4.03
C ALA A 74 -15.90 -10.17 3.76
N SER A 75 -15.50 -10.35 2.50
CA SER A 75 -14.10 -10.16 2.08
C SER A 75 -13.67 -8.70 2.23
N GLU A 76 -14.46 -7.76 1.72
CA GLU A 76 -14.18 -6.33 1.83
C GLU A 76 -14.13 -5.87 3.30
N ASP A 77 -15.06 -6.32 4.15
CA ASP A 77 -15.07 -5.98 5.57
C ASP A 77 -13.81 -6.50 6.29
N THR A 78 -13.36 -7.71 5.94
CA THR A 78 -12.10 -8.26 6.46
C THR A 78 -10.92 -7.39 6.03
N GLY A 79 -10.84 -6.99 4.76
CA GLY A 79 -9.77 -6.14 4.25
C GLY A 79 -9.77 -4.74 4.86
N VAL A 80 -10.94 -4.16 5.12
CA VAL A 80 -11.07 -2.86 5.81
C VAL A 80 -10.55 -2.96 7.24
N SER A 81 -10.96 -3.98 7.97
CA SER A 81 -10.51 -4.24 9.34
C SER A 81 -8.99 -4.43 9.42
N ASP A 82 -8.45 -5.24 8.51
CA ASP A 82 -7.01 -5.53 8.44
C ASP A 82 -6.18 -4.29 8.09
N MET A 83 -6.60 -3.51 7.07
CA MET A 83 -5.92 -2.27 6.69
C MET A 83 -5.93 -1.24 7.84
N LEU A 84 -7.06 -1.06 8.54
CA LEU A 84 -7.16 -0.19 9.71
C LEU A 84 -6.22 -0.63 10.84
N LYS A 85 -6.21 -1.93 11.14
CA LYS A 85 -5.35 -2.53 12.17
C LYS A 85 -3.88 -2.31 11.85
N GLN A 86 -3.46 -2.53 10.60
CA GLN A 86 -2.08 -2.32 10.18
C GLN A 86 -1.65 -0.87 10.36
N ILE A 87 -2.48 0.09 9.94
CA ILE A 87 -2.19 1.52 10.07
C ILE A 87 -2.07 1.90 11.56
N ALA A 88 -3.04 1.50 12.39
CA ALA A 88 -3.04 1.83 13.81
C ALA A 88 -1.81 1.26 14.52
N ASN A 89 -1.51 -0.02 14.31
CA ASN A 89 -0.35 -0.67 14.91
C ASN A 89 0.96 0.00 14.49
N LYS A 90 1.15 0.23 13.18
CA LYS A 90 2.37 0.87 12.67
C LYS A 90 2.48 2.34 13.06
N ALA A 91 1.38 3.05 13.25
CA ALA A 91 1.40 4.42 13.74
C ALA A 91 1.85 4.51 15.20
N ILE A 92 1.55 3.49 16.02
CA ILE A 92 2.03 3.36 17.41
C ILE A 92 3.50 2.94 17.44
N GLU A 93 3.86 1.89 16.71
CA GLU A 93 5.24 1.38 16.63
C GLU A 93 6.21 2.41 16.04
N CYS A 94 5.74 3.15 15.03
CA CYS A 94 6.56 4.07 14.24
C CYS A 94 5.88 5.46 14.13
N PRO A 95 5.91 6.30 15.18
CA PRO A 95 5.16 7.56 15.20
C PRO A 95 5.52 8.57 14.09
N ARG A 96 6.75 8.48 13.54
CA ARG A 96 7.24 9.34 12.43
C ARG A 96 7.02 8.74 11.05
N GLN A 97 6.56 7.49 10.95
CA GLN A 97 6.36 6.81 9.68
C GLN A 97 5.17 7.40 8.94
N LYS A 98 5.36 7.65 7.64
CA LYS A 98 4.32 8.05 6.71
C LYS A 98 3.70 6.81 6.06
N PHE A 99 2.46 6.92 5.61
CA PHE A 99 1.73 5.83 4.98
C PHE A 99 1.24 6.21 3.59
N VAL A 100 1.25 5.23 2.70
CA VAL A 100 0.50 5.26 1.43
C VAL A 100 -0.51 4.16 1.48
N LEU A 101 -1.74 4.47 1.07
CA LEU A 101 -2.79 3.48 0.86
C LEU A 101 -3.05 3.31 -0.63
N GLY A 102 -3.47 2.13 -1.03
CA GLY A 102 -3.97 1.93 -2.37
C GLY A 102 -4.79 0.68 -2.53
N GLY A 103 -5.35 0.56 -3.72
CA GLY A 103 -5.99 -0.68 -4.11
C GLY A 103 -6.46 -0.68 -5.55
N TYR A 104 -6.66 -1.89 -6.06
CA TYR A 104 -7.11 -2.15 -7.41
C TYR A 104 -8.48 -2.84 -7.39
N SER A 105 -9.44 -2.34 -8.18
CA SER A 105 -10.81 -2.88 -8.26
C SER A 105 -11.47 -2.98 -6.88
N GLN A 106 -11.85 -4.18 -6.42
CA GLN A 106 -12.33 -4.44 -5.05
C GLN A 106 -11.37 -3.91 -3.96
N GLY A 107 -10.06 -3.94 -4.21
CA GLY A 107 -9.09 -3.39 -3.28
C GLY A 107 -9.17 -1.87 -3.14
N GLY A 108 -9.49 -1.15 -4.21
CA GLY A 108 -9.68 0.30 -4.14
C GLY A 108 -10.93 0.66 -3.34
N ILE A 109 -11.98 -0.15 -3.44
CA ILE A 109 -13.15 -0.09 -2.58
C ILE A 109 -12.78 -0.24 -1.10
N ILE A 110 -11.95 -1.25 -0.77
CA ILE A 110 -11.45 -1.46 0.59
C ILE A 110 -10.68 -0.22 1.08
N ALA A 111 -9.80 0.35 0.26
CA ALA A 111 -9.05 1.56 0.61
C ALA A 111 -9.98 2.76 0.89
N VAL A 112 -10.98 3.00 0.04
CA VAL A 112 -11.99 4.05 0.22
C VAL A 112 -12.76 3.85 1.53
N ARG A 113 -13.25 2.64 1.78
CA ARG A 113 -14.00 2.31 3.01
C ARG A 113 -13.13 2.45 4.27
N THR A 114 -11.85 2.06 4.20
CA THR A 114 -10.88 2.27 5.27
C THR A 114 -10.70 3.76 5.57
N ILE A 115 -10.52 4.60 4.56
CA ILE A 115 -10.37 6.05 4.72
C ILE A 115 -11.60 6.66 5.39
N ASN A 116 -12.81 6.23 4.98
CA ASN A 116 -14.07 6.73 5.54
C ASN A 116 -14.29 6.31 7.00
N LYS A 117 -13.70 5.19 7.43
CA LYS A 117 -13.79 4.67 8.81
C LYS A 117 -12.57 5.02 9.67
N MET A 118 -11.57 5.69 9.10
CA MET A 118 -10.31 5.95 9.79
C MET A 118 -10.49 7.01 10.89
N PRO A 119 -9.90 6.81 12.09
CA PRO A 119 -9.76 7.86 13.08
C PRO A 119 -9.10 9.12 12.50
N VAL A 120 -9.67 10.29 12.81
CA VAL A 120 -9.28 11.57 12.20
C VAL A 120 -7.83 11.97 12.50
N ASP A 121 -7.25 11.48 13.59
CA ASP A 121 -5.87 11.68 14.01
C ASP A 121 -4.86 10.84 13.19
N LEU A 122 -5.30 9.72 12.62
CA LEU A 122 -4.47 8.90 11.71
C LEU A 122 -4.47 9.44 10.29
N LEU A 123 -5.53 10.13 9.86
CA LEU A 123 -5.64 10.66 8.50
C LEU A 123 -4.41 11.49 8.09
N PRO A 124 -3.88 12.45 8.87
CA PRO A 124 -2.68 13.22 8.51
C PRO A 124 -1.43 12.39 8.20
N LYS A 125 -1.33 11.15 8.70
CA LYS A 125 -0.20 10.26 8.41
C LYS A 125 -0.26 9.60 7.03
N ILE A 126 -1.44 9.59 6.39
CA ILE A 126 -1.63 9.13 5.02
C ILE A 126 -1.20 10.24 4.07
N ILE A 127 -0.06 10.08 3.40
CA ILE A 127 0.50 11.13 2.54
C ILE A 127 0.04 11.01 1.08
N ALA A 128 -0.34 9.81 0.66
CA ALA A 128 -0.87 9.57 -0.68
C ALA A 128 -1.84 8.38 -0.67
N VAL A 129 -2.81 8.43 -1.58
CA VAL A 129 -3.74 7.33 -1.87
C VAL A 129 -3.72 7.12 -3.38
N THR A 130 -3.50 5.88 -3.82
CA THR A 130 -3.53 5.51 -5.25
C THR A 130 -4.56 4.42 -5.49
N LEU A 131 -5.66 4.79 -6.12
CA LEU A 131 -6.73 3.88 -6.53
C LEU A 131 -6.57 3.59 -8.02
N VAL A 132 -6.73 2.33 -8.42
CA VAL A 132 -6.57 1.92 -9.82
C VAL A 132 -7.80 1.12 -10.25
N GLY A 133 -8.41 1.44 -11.39
CA GLY A 133 -9.64 0.78 -11.84
C GLY A 133 -10.71 0.76 -10.75
N SER A 134 -10.89 1.88 -10.08
CA SER A 134 -11.55 1.97 -8.78
C SER A 134 -12.42 3.23 -8.68
N PRO A 135 -13.27 3.37 -7.65
CA PRO A 135 -14.09 4.56 -7.49
C PRO A 135 -13.30 5.86 -7.30
N GLU A 136 -14.02 6.99 -7.29
CA GLU A 136 -13.45 8.31 -7.02
C GLU A 136 -12.83 8.42 -5.64
N CYS A 137 -11.87 9.35 -5.53
CA CYS A 137 -11.22 9.68 -4.28
C CYS A 137 -12.20 10.23 -3.22
N PRO A 138 -12.10 9.77 -1.96
CA PRO A 138 -12.89 10.36 -0.87
C PRO A 138 -12.53 11.84 -0.66
N ALA A 139 -13.53 12.65 -0.32
CA ALA A 139 -13.35 14.09 -0.11
C ALA A 139 -12.30 14.41 0.99
N SER A 140 -12.21 13.58 2.02
CA SER A 140 -11.25 13.69 3.14
C SER A 140 -9.77 13.59 2.72
N VAL A 141 -9.51 13.08 1.52
CA VAL A 141 -8.16 12.89 0.96
C VAL A 141 -8.00 13.52 -0.43
N LYS A 142 -8.91 14.40 -0.87
CA LYS A 142 -8.91 15.00 -2.22
C LYS A 142 -7.57 15.61 -2.67
N GLY A 143 -6.81 16.22 -1.76
CA GLY A 143 -5.48 16.80 -2.07
C GLY A 143 -4.31 15.82 -2.00
N ARG A 144 -4.59 14.54 -1.76
CA ARG A 144 -3.59 13.48 -1.58
C ARG A 144 -4.08 12.13 -2.11
N CYS A 145 -5.06 12.10 -2.99
CA CYS A 145 -5.58 10.89 -3.60
C CYS A 145 -5.63 11.03 -5.13
N LYS A 146 -5.30 9.95 -5.83
CA LYS A 146 -5.43 9.81 -7.27
C LYS A 146 -6.22 8.54 -7.60
N SER A 147 -7.17 8.65 -8.51
CA SER A 147 -7.95 7.51 -9.00
C SER A 147 -7.73 7.31 -10.50
N PHE A 148 -6.89 6.32 -10.82
CA PHE A 148 -6.41 6.04 -12.16
C PHE A 148 -7.35 5.10 -12.91
N CYS A 149 -7.79 5.51 -14.11
CA CYS A 149 -8.83 4.84 -14.86
C CYS A 149 -8.57 4.80 -16.36
N ASN A 150 -8.46 3.60 -16.93
CA ASN A 150 -8.39 3.40 -18.37
C ASN A 150 -9.68 3.89 -19.03
N ALA A 151 -9.55 4.34 -20.28
CA ALA A 151 -10.69 4.70 -21.12
C ALA A 151 -11.63 3.50 -21.27
N GLY A 152 -12.89 3.67 -20.87
CA GLY A 152 -13.90 2.62 -20.95
C GLY A 152 -13.98 1.69 -19.74
N ASP A 153 -13.20 1.91 -18.67
CA ASP A 153 -13.37 1.16 -17.43
C ASP A 153 -14.72 1.51 -16.77
N ALA A 154 -15.63 0.52 -16.74
CA ALA A 154 -16.97 0.68 -16.21
C ALA A 154 -17.00 0.88 -14.69
N ILE A 155 -16.01 0.36 -13.94
CA ILE A 155 -15.93 0.55 -12.49
C ILE A 155 -15.68 2.03 -12.16
N CYS A 156 -14.85 2.67 -12.98
CA CYS A 156 -14.54 4.10 -12.89
C CYS A 156 -15.67 5.02 -13.35
N SER A 157 -16.57 4.53 -14.21
CA SER A 157 -17.59 5.35 -14.89
C SER A 157 -18.88 5.51 -14.09
N THR A 158 -18.95 4.98 -12.87
CA THR A 158 -20.22 4.91 -12.12
C THR A 158 -20.74 6.24 -11.60
N GLY A 159 -19.92 7.29 -11.53
CA GLY A 159 -20.33 8.64 -11.07
C GLY A 159 -20.92 8.70 -9.66
N ARG A 160 -20.89 7.59 -8.92
CA ARG A 160 -21.42 7.47 -7.56
C ARG A 160 -20.29 7.76 -6.60
N ALA A 161 -20.51 8.71 -5.69
CA ALA A 161 -19.82 8.70 -4.41
C ALA A 161 -19.99 7.29 -3.86
N TYR A 162 -18.91 6.52 -3.74
CA TYR A 162 -19.02 5.07 -3.54
C TYR A 162 -19.63 4.78 -2.16
N THR A 163 -20.94 4.58 -2.13
CA THR A 163 -21.59 3.74 -1.12
C THR A 163 -21.34 2.31 -1.56
N SER A 164 -20.53 1.56 -0.82
CA SER A 164 -20.35 0.17 -1.16
C SER A 164 -21.70 -0.54 -1.08
N ALA A 165 -21.96 -1.48 -1.99
CA ALA A 165 -23.10 -2.40 -1.84
C ALA A 165 -23.08 -3.10 -0.47
N CYS A 166 -21.90 -3.15 0.15
CA CYS A 166 -21.58 -3.78 1.42
C CYS A 166 -21.80 -2.88 2.65
N ASP A 167 -22.04 -1.57 2.52
CA ASP A 167 -22.27 -0.69 3.69
C ASP A 167 -23.69 -0.85 4.27
N GLY A 168 -24.61 -1.46 3.51
CA GLY A 168 -25.95 -1.86 3.97
C GLY A 168 -26.04 -3.34 4.36
N SER A 169 -25.08 -4.16 3.93
CA SER A 169 -24.98 -5.57 4.30
C SER A 169 -24.42 -5.68 5.72
N ARG A 170 -25.26 -5.47 6.73
CA ARG A 170 -25.00 -6.01 8.06
C ARG A 170 -24.84 -7.52 7.91
N GLY A 171 -23.61 -7.98 7.69
CA GLY A 171 -23.23 -9.35 7.96
C GLY A 171 -23.73 -9.65 9.37
N ALA A 172 -24.57 -10.65 9.50
CA ALA A 172 -25.17 -11.03 10.76
C ALA A 172 -24.05 -11.26 11.79
N ALA A 173 -23.80 -10.26 12.62
CA ALA A 173 -23.15 -10.44 13.91
C ALA A 173 -24.12 -11.25 14.76
N LYS A 174 -24.18 -12.57 14.53
CA LYS A 174 -24.71 -13.49 15.52
C LYS A 174 -23.80 -13.34 16.73
N GLY A 175 -24.40 -12.88 17.82
CA GLY A 175 -23.71 -12.44 19.03
C GLY A 175 -22.66 -13.43 19.49
N PHE A 176 -21.55 -12.89 20.00
CA PHE A 176 -20.58 -13.63 20.80
C PHE A 176 -21.33 -14.40 21.90
N PRO A 177 -21.32 -15.75 21.90
CA PRO A 177 -21.68 -16.49 23.10
C PRO A 177 -20.55 -16.29 24.10
N ARG A 178 -20.87 -15.68 25.25
CA ARG A 178 -20.00 -15.79 26.42
C ARG A 178 -20.07 -17.24 26.89
N THR A 179 -19.02 -18.01 26.62
CA THR A 179 -18.82 -19.29 27.31
C THR A 179 -17.36 -19.43 27.72
N SER A 180 -17.21 -19.75 29.00
CA SER A 180 -16.00 -20.03 29.75
C SER A 180 -15.01 -20.97 29.03
N SER A 181 -13.72 -20.65 29.19
CA SER A 181 -12.57 -21.51 28.89
C SER A 181 -12.77 -22.96 29.32
N PRO A 182 -12.16 -23.89 28.56
CA PRO A 182 -11.20 -24.78 29.19
C PRO A 182 -9.84 -24.73 28.49
N ALA A 183 -8.80 -24.89 29.30
CA ALA A 183 -7.40 -24.92 28.89
C ALA A 183 -7.13 -26.01 27.83
N LYS A 184 -6.44 -25.63 26.74
CA LYS A 184 -5.68 -26.57 25.92
C LYS A 184 -4.27 -26.02 25.77
N THR A 185 -3.33 -26.89 26.10
CA THR A 185 -1.88 -26.73 26.09
C THR A 185 -1.37 -26.14 24.77
N GLU A 186 -0.70 -24.99 24.86
CA GLU A 186 0.03 -24.36 23.77
C GLU A 186 1.29 -25.18 23.44
N HIS A 187 1.44 -25.59 22.18
CA HIS A 187 2.73 -25.99 21.66
C HIS A 187 3.49 -24.70 21.27
N LYS A 188 4.50 -24.35 22.07
CA LYS A 188 5.38 -23.21 21.81
C LYS A 188 6.45 -23.65 20.80
N PRO A 189 6.47 -23.13 19.56
CA PRO A 189 7.46 -23.53 18.59
C PRO A 189 8.85 -23.09 19.05
N THR A 190 9.83 -23.96 18.85
CA THR A 190 11.20 -23.72 19.30
C THR A 190 11.91 -22.76 18.34
N ARG A 191 12.98 -22.09 18.81
CA ARG A 191 13.79 -21.11 18.04
C ARG A 191 14.37 -21.67 16.72
N ARG A 192 14.30 -22.98 16.51
CA ARG A 192 14.72 -23.67 15.28
C ARG A 192 13.66 -23.68 14.18
N GLU A 193 12.39 -23.50 14.52
CA GLU A 193 11.26 -23.52 13.57
C GLU A 193 10.94 -22.14 12.96
N MET A 194 11.57 -21.07 13.45
CA MET A 194 11.47 -19.71 12.88
C MET A 194 12.59 -19.37 11.88
N ALA A 195 13.43 -20.34 11.51
CA ALA A 195 14.48 -20.19 10.52
C ALA A 195 14.07 -20.91 9.22
N GLY A 196 13.20 -20.28 8.43
CA GLY A 196 12.74 -20.89 7.17
C GLY A 196 11.92 -20.02 6.23
N MET A 197 11.76 -18.72 6.50
CA MET A 197 11.31 -17.75 5.48
C MET A 197 12.53 -16.97 5.03
N ASP A 198 13.26 -17.58 4.10
CA ASP A 198 14.31 -16.90 3.36
C ASP A 198 13.67 -15.70 2.63
N THR A 199 14.16 -14.51 2.93
CA THR A 199 13.73 -13.24 2.31
C THR A 199 14.51 -12.97 1.03
N ARG A 200 15.19 -13.97 0.47
CA ARG A 200 15.84 -13.88 -0.83
C ARG A 200 14.88 -14.25 -1.95
N SER A 201 14.77 -13.31 -2.87
CA SER A 201 14.31 -13.52 -4.24
C SER A 201 12.82 -13.80 -4.38
N VAL A 202 12.00 -12.79 -4.11
CA VAL A 202 10.84 -12.58 -4.99
C VAL A 202 11.44 -12.26 -6.35
N GLU A 203 11.39 -13.20 -7.29
CA GLU A 203 11.64 -12.92 -8.69
C GLU A 203 10.56 -11.96 -9.16
N VAL A 204 10.88 -10.67 -9.06
CA VAL A 204 10.06 -9.58 -9.55
C VAL A 204 10.10 -9.69 -11.07
N GLY A 205 9.02 -10.21 -11.65
CA GLY A 205 8.78 -10.15 -13.10
C GLY A 205 8.94 -8.70 -13.54
N GLY A 206 10.06 -8.44 -14.21
CA GLY A 206 10.51 -7.09 -14.55
C GLY A 206 9.74 -6.55 -15.75
N ASN A 207 8.96 -5.49 -15.52
CA ASN A 207 8.42 -4.67 -16.62
C ASN A 207 9.02 -3.26 -16.68
N ALA A 208 10.01 -2.95 -15.82
CA ALA A 208 10.70 -1.65 -15.81
C ALA A 208 12.11 -1.69 -16.42
N GLU A 209 12.80 -2.83 -16.42
CA GLU A 209 14.11 -2.94 -17.07
C GLU A 209 14.02 -3.15 -18.59
N VAL A 210 12.84 -3.50 -19.12
CA VAL A 210 12.68 -3.86 -20.54
C VAL A 210 12.74 -2.63 -21.47
N ALA A 211 12.84 -1.41 -20.95
CA ALA A 211 12.85 -0.21 -21.80
C ALA A 211 13.90 0.86 -21.43
N GLY A 212 14.88 0.55 -20.56
CA GLY A 212 16.02 1.46 -20.32
C GLY A 212 15.66 2.88 -19.85
N PHE A 213 14.44 3.11 -19.35
CA PHE A 213 14.01 4.43 -18.91
C PHE A 213 14.42 4.67 -17.47
N ASP A 214 15.09 5.81 -17.23
CA ASP A 214 15.27 6.34 -15.88
C ASP A 214 13.90 6.75 -15.31
N LEU A 215 13.38 5.93 -14.40
CA LEU A 215 12.10 6.15 -13.73
C LEU A 215 12.03 7.52 -13.05
N LYS A 216 13.17 8.03 -12.56
CA LYS A 216 13.22 9.35 -11.94
C LYS A 216 12.97 10.47 -12.97
N SER A 217 13.60 10.37 -14.13
CA SER A 217 13.37 11.29 -15.25
C SER A 217 11.92 11.28 -15.74
N ILE A 218 11.25 10.11 -15.73
CA ILE A 218 9.80 10.02 -16.02
C ILE A 218 8.99 10.82 -15.00
N CYS A 219 9.30 10.68 -13.70
CA CYS A 219 8.56 11.35 -12.63
C CYS A 219 8.79 12.87 -12.56
N ASP A 220 9.86 13.38 -13.18
CA ASP A 220 10.11 14.82 -13.32
C ASP A 220 9.29 15.44 -14.50
N GLY A 221 8.68 14.60 -15.35
CA GLY A 221 7.80 15.01 -16.43
C GLY A 221 6.38 15.41 -15.98
N PRO A 222 5.51 15.82 -16.94
CA PRO A 222 4.13 16.15 -16.64
C PRO A 222 3.38 14.96 -16.06
N GLU A 223 2.58 15.20 -15.03
CA GLU A 223 1.79 14.16 -14.37
C GLU A 223 0.75 13.58 -15.34
N PRO A 224 0.69 12.25 -15.52
CA PRO A 224 -0.32 11.61 -16.36
C PRO A 224 -1.74 11.97 -15.94
N ALA A 225 -2.62 12.17 -16.93
CA ALA A 225 -4.04 12.35 -16.66
C ALA A 225 -4.60 11.10 -15.95
N GLU A 226 -5.36 11.31 -14.88
CA GLU A 226 -5.96 10.23 -14.08
C GLU A 226 -6.92 9.34 -14.88
N LYS A 227 -7.45 9.83 -16.00
CA LYS A 227 -8.46 9.13 -16.78
C LYS A 227 -8.17 9.14 -18.27
N GLY A 228 -8.63 8.11 -18.95
CA GLY A 228 -8.74 8.10 -20.41
C GLY A 228 -7.53 7.52 -21.13
N HIS A 229 -6.61 6.86 -20.42
CA HIS A 229 -5.56 6.08 -21.08
C HIS A 229 -6.15 4.94 -21.89
N LYS A 230 -5.74 4.80 -23.15
CA LYS A 230 -6.30 3.80 -24.06
C LYS A 230 -5.46 2.53 -24.00
N VAL A 231 -6.13 1.40 -23.84
CA VAL A 231 -5.51 0.07 -23.82
C VAL A 231 -6.12 -0.82 -24.90
N LEU A 232 -5.38 -1.86 -25.29
CA LEU A 232 -5.80 -2.79 -26.35
C LEU A 232 -6.70 -3.93 -25.86
N LYS A 233 -6.63 -4.25 -24.56
CA LYS A 233 -7.42 -5.30 -23.92
C LYS A 233 -8.56 -4.71 -23.10
N ASP A 234 -9.23 -5.56 -22.33
CA ASP A 234 -10.25 -5.14 -21.38
C ASP A 234 -9.71 -3.99 -20.48
N PRO A 235 -10.37 -2.81 -20.50
CA PRO A 235 -9.89 -1.64 -19.78
C PRO A 235 -9.73 -1.83 -18.28
N HIS A 236 -10.55 -2.69 -17.68
CA HIS A 236 -10.54 -2.88 -16.24
C HIS A 236 -9.34 -3.73 -15.79
N THR A 237 -8.89 -4.69 -16.62
CA THR A 237 -7.83 -5.62 -16.24
C THR A 237 -6.43 -5.25 -16.73
N ALA A 238 -6.30 -4.30 -17.66
CA ALA A 238 -5.05 -4.01 -18.35
C ALA A 238 -4.05 -3.09 -17.60
N TYR A 239 -4.28 -2.74 -16.34
CA TYR A 239 -3.50 -1.71 -15.64
C TYR A 239 -2.02 -2.02 -15.41
N SER A 240 -1.64 -3.30 -15.35
CA SER A 240 -0.24 -3.73 -15.19
C SER A 240 0.42 -4.13 -16.51
N GLU A 241 -0.29 -4.08 -17.64
CA GLU A 241 0.23 -4.61 -18.91
C GLU A 241 1.23 -3.67 -19.58
N ASP A 242 0.86 -2.41 -19.76
CA ASP A 242 1.76 -1.37 -20.30
C ASP A 242 2.47 -0.56 -19.20
N GLY A 243 2.03 -0.72 -17.96
CA GLY A 243 2.56 -0.04 -16.78
C GLY A 243 2.23 1.44 -16.67
N TYR A 244 1.46 2.04 -17.59
CA TYR A 244 1.22 3.49 -17.65
C TYR A 244 0.74 4.05 -16.30
N TYR A 245 -0.34 3.49 -15.76
CA TYR A 245 -0.90 3.95 -14.48
C TYR A 245 -0.14 3.45 -13.24
N VAL A 246 0.59 2.34 -13.37
CA VAL A 246 1.49 1.88 -12.30
C VAL A 246 2.65 2.87 -12.13
N TYR A 247 3.23 3.37 -13.23
CA TYR A 247 4.26 4.41 -13.20
C TYR A 247 3.70 5.73 -12.69
N ALA A 248 2.53 6.15 -13.18
CA ALA A 248 1.85 7.36 -12.70
C ALA A 248 1.63 7.33 -11.17
N ALA A 249 1.15 6.21 -10.64
CA ALA A 249 0.95 6.02 -9.21
C ALA A 249 2.26 6.12 -8.42
N ALA A 250 3.34 5.48 -8.90
CA ALA A 250 4.64 5.53 -8.24
C ALA A 250 5.25 6.94 -8.23
N CYS A 251 5.20 7.65 -9.35
CA CYS A 251 5.65 9.05 -9.44
C CYS A 251 4.84 9.97 -8.54
N TYR A 252 3.52 9.80 -8.51
CA TYR A 252 2.66 10.55 -7.60
C TYR A 252 3.02 10.31 -6.12
N ILE A 253 3.27 9.06 -5.72
CA ILE A 253 3.73 8.72 -4.35
C ILE A 253 5.07 9.40 -4.04
N GLN A 254 6.03 9.36 -4.97
CA GLN A 254 7.33 10.04 -4.82
C GLN A 254 7.17 11.55 -4.66
N LYS A 255 6.30 12.17 -5.46
CA LYS A 255 6.00 13.60 -5.40
C LYS A 255 5.46 13.98 -4.03
N MET A 256 4.44 13.26 -3.55
CA MET A 256 3.85 13.46 -2.22
C MET A 256 4.86 13.22 -1.09
N PHE A 257 5.73 12.22 -1.22
CA PHE A 257 6.75 11.91 -0.22
C PHE A 257 7.81 13.03 -0.11
N SER A 258 8.23 13.58 -1.24
CA SER A 258 9.21 14.67 -1.33
C SER A 258 8.68 16.04 -0.88
N GLY A 259 7.36 16.18 -0.72
CA GLY A 259 6.72 17.44 -0.35
C GLY A 259 6.58 18.45 -1.50
N ARG A 260 6.93 18.06 -2.73
CA ARG A 260 6.68 18.85 -3.95
C ARG A 260 5.19 18.76 -4.27
N ARG A 261 4.43 19.86 -4.13
CA ARG A 261 3.00 19.92 -4.50
C ARG A 261 2.85 20.53 -5.88
#